data_AF-A0A6J1PUP8-F1
#
_entry.id   AF-A0A6J1PUP8-F1
#
_cell.length_a   1.000
_cell.length_b   1.000
_cell.length_c   1.000
_cell.angle_alpha   90.00
_cell.angle_beta   90.00
_cell.angle_gamma   90.00
#
_symmetry.space_group_name_H-M   'P 1'
#
loop_
_entity.id
_entity.type
_entity.pdbx_description
1 polymer ?
#
loop_
_entity_poly.entity_id
_entity_poly.type
_entity_poly.pdbx_seq_one_letter_code
_entity_poly.pdbx_strand_id
1 'polypeptide(L)'
;MTKTEDQFDGMLLALAQQHEGGVQDLLDTFFSFLARKTDFYTGGGEGAAEKLVMGKFKKHEAGALAKAASEKAERAEQERRRKERLEKKRKEEQVEEEKIDNDSRIVELTDEQAVKLQEEIENKKLANDSAVAGSSSDNDSAKNDEFENTDSKKDNDEDEEDEKEKNKLKPNSGNGADMPNYRWTQTLGEVEVSALCPYNI
;
A
#
# COMPACT_ATOMS: atom_id res chain seq x y z
N MET A 1 -8.72 -9.66 30.68
CA MET A 1 -8.91 -8.21 30.85
C MET A 1 -10.24 -8.00 31.54
N THR A 2 -10.21 -7.45 32.75
CA THR A 2 -11.44 -7.13 33.51
C THR A 2 -12.10 -5.93 32.85
N LYS A 3 -13.35 -6.10 32.42
CA LYS A 3 -14.20 -5.18 31.65
C LYS A 3 -14.38 -3.74 32.21
N THR A 4 -13.70 -3.41 33.31
CA THR A 4 -13.91 -2.21 34.14
C THR A 4 -12.81 -1.17 34.06
N GLU A 5 -11.59 -1.51 33.61
CA GLU A 5 -10.48 -0.54 33.63
C GLU A 5 -10.67 0.55 32.55
N ASP A 6 -11.03 0.16 31.34
CA ASP A 6 -11.11 1.09 30.19
C ASP A 6 -12.47 1.82 30.09
N GLN A 7 -13.43 1.52 30.97
CA GLN A 7 -14.79 2.07 30.88
C GLN A 7 -14.82 3.59 31.04
N PHE A 8 -13.90 4.13 31.84
CA PHE A 8 -13.81 5.56 32.12
C PHE A 8 -12.78 6.28 31.26
N ASP A 9 -12.04 5.56 30.40
CA ASP A 9 -10.97 6.13 29.58
C ASP A 9 -11.47 7.23 28.66
N GLY A 10 -12.65 7.06 28.04
CA GLY A 10 -13.24 8.10 27.19
C GLY A 10 -13.54 9.40 27.96
N MET A 11 -13.99 9.30 29.21
CA MET A 11 -14.26 10.47 30.05
C MET A 11 -12.97 11.10 30.56
N LEU A 12 -11.99 10.29 30.96
CA LEU A 12 -10.67 10.76 31.41
C LEU A 12 -9.89 11.42 30.27
N LEU A 13 -9.97 10.87 29.06
CA LEU A 13 -9.36 11.44 27.87
C LEU A 13 -10.01 12.76 27.47
N ALA A 14 -11.34 12.84 27.51
CA ALA A 14 -12.05 14.09 27.24
C ALA A 14 -11.64 15.18 28.25
N LEU A 15 -11.54 14.84 29.53
CA LEU A 15 -11.05 15.78 30.55
C LEU A 15 -9.60 16.19 30.26
N ALA A 16 -8.71 15.24 29.96
CA ALA A 16 -7.31 15.52 29.63
C ALA A 16 -7.14 16.44 28.41
N GLN A 17 -7.97 16.28 27.38
CA GLN A 17 -7.96 17.11 26.17
C GLN A 17 -8.42 18.55 26.44
N GLN A 18 -9.28 18.77 27.43
CA GLN A 18 -9.76 20.09 27.82
C GLN A 18 -8.74 20.90 28.64
N HIS A 19 -7.73 20.24 29.22
CA HIS A 19 -6.69 20.90 29.99
C HIS A 19 -5.52 21.35 29.10
N GLU A 20 -5.39 22.66 28.88
CA GLU A 20 -4.32 23.26 28.07
C GLU A 20 -2.92 23.06 28.68
N GLY A 21 -2.80 23.05 30.02
CA GLY A 21 -1.55 22.73 30.74
C GLY A 21 -1.24 21.23 30.84
N GLY A 22 -2.00 20.38 30.14
CA GLY A 22 -1.78 18.95 30.06
C GLY A 22 -1.96 18.23 31.39
N VAL A 23 -1.07 17.28 31.69
CA VAL A 23 -1.23 16.34 32.82
C VAL A 23 -1.14 17.03 34.20
N GLN A 24 -0.38 18.12 34.33
CA GLN A 24 -0.24 18.83 35.61
C GLN A 24 -1.57 19.47 36.03
N ASP A 25 -2.22 20.20 35.12
CA ASP A 25 -3.51 20.84 35.35
C ASP A 25 -4.64 19.83 35.58
N LEU A 26 -4.59 18.70 34.85
CA LEU A 26 -5.51 17.58 35.05
C LEU A 26 -5.40 17.03 36.49
N LEU A 27 -4.17 16.83 36.97
CA LEU A 27 -3.93 16.34 38.33
C LEU A 27 -4.36 17.36 39.38
N ASP A 28 -4.08 18.65 39.18
CA ASP A 28 -4.52 19.69 40.10
C ASP A 28 -6.06 19.75 40.20
N THR A 29 -6.74 19.67 39.06
CA THR A 29 -8.20 19.60 38.99
C THR A 29 -8.74 18.37 39.71
N PHE A 30 -8.10 17.21 39.55
CA PHE A 30 -8.47 15.99 40.23
C PHE A 30 -8.29 16.08 41.75
N PHE A 31 -7.15 16.59 42.23
CA PHE A 31 -6.90 16.75 43.66
C PHE A 31 -7.79 17.84 44.29
N SER A 32 -8.09 18.91 43.55
CA SER A 32 -9.06 19.94 43.92
C SER A 32 -10.50 19.39 44.00
N PHE A 33 -10.88 18.48 43.10
CA PHE A 33 -12.15 17.77 43.18
C PHE A 33 -12.22 16.91 44.45
N LEU A 34 -11.18 16.11 44.73
CA LEU A 34 -11.11 15.30 45.95
C LEU A 34 -11.20 16.18 47.21
N ALA A 35 -10.54 17.33 47.24
CA ALA A 35 -10.62 18.23 48.39
C ALA A 35 -12.04 18.78 48.64
N ARG A 36 -12.83 18.99 47.59
CA ARG A 36 -14.15 19.65 47.68
C ARG A 36 -15.32 18.67 47.79
N LYS A 37 -15.20 17.47 47.23
CA LYS A 37 -16.31 16.52 47.06
C LYS A 37 -16.13 15.21 47.81
N THR A 38 -14.96 14.97 48.39
CA THR A 38 -14.69 13.77 49.16
C THR A 38 -14.02 14.10 50.49
N ASP A 39 -13.99 13.13 51.39
CA ASP A 39 -13.28 13.19 52.67
C ASP A 39 -11.81 12.75 52.53
N PHE A 40 -11.26 12.77 51.32
CA PHE A 40 -9.96 12.18 51.01
C PHE A 40 -8.82 12.67 51.93
N TYR A 41 -8.79 13.95 52.27
CA TYR A 41 -7.77 14.54 53.13
C TYR A 41 -8.11 14.51 54.62
N THR A 42 -9.38 14.30 54.99
CA THR A 42 -9.87 14.43 56.38
C THR A 42 -10.33 13.11 57.00
N GLY A 43 -10.66 12.09 56.20
CA GLY A 43 -11.27 10.84 56.65
C GLY A 43 -10.29 9.77 57.14
N GLY A 44 -9.02 9.81 56.69
CA GLY A 44 -8.05 8.74 56.95
C GLY A 44 -7.02 9.01 58.05
N GLY A 45 -6.99 10.21 58.63
CA GLY A 45 -5.92 10.67 59.52
C GLY A 45 -4.68 11.22 58.78
N GLU A 46 -3.75 11.79 59.54
CA GLU A 46 -2.59 12.50 58.99
C GLU A 46 -1.71 11.58 58.13
N GLY A 47 -1.45 12.00 56.88
CA GLY A 47 -0.62 11.25 55.91
C GLY A 47 -1.27 10.02 55.26
N ALA A 48 -2.54 9.71 55.55
CA ALA A 48 -3.22 8.57 54.92
C ALA A 48 -3.47 8.78 53.41
N ALA A 49 -3.89 10.00 53.04
CA ALA A 49 -4.10 10.40 51.65
C ALA A 49 -2.83 10.20 50.81
N GLU A 50 -1.68 10.69 51.29
CA GLU A 50 -0.39 10.58 50.61
C GLU A 50 0.04 9.11 50.42
N LYS A 51 -0.07 8.30 51.48
CA LYS A 51 0.23 6.86 51.41
C LYS A 51 -0.64 6.15 50.38
N LEU A 52 -1.92 6.53 50.27
CA LEU A 52 -2.83 5.95 49.29
C LEU A 52 -2.43 6.30 47.85
N VAL A 53 -2.14 7.58 47.57
CA VAL A 53 -1.66 8.02 46.23
C VAL A 53 -0.37 7.30 45.87
N MET A 54 0.61 7.31 46.77
CA MET A 54 1.91 6.68 46.53
C MET A 54 1.79 5.16 46.36
N GLY A 55 0.90 4.51 47.10
CA GLY A 55 0.62 3.08 46.94
C GLY A 55 0.02 2.74 45.57
N LYS A 56 -0.92 3.55 45.08
CA LYS A 56 -1.51 3.36 43.74
C LYS A 56 -0.50 3.72 42.64
N PHE A 57 0.25 4.79 42.79
CA PHE A 57 1.31 5.19 41.87
C PHE A 57 2.29 4.04 41.63
N LYS A 58 2.89 3.49 42.70
CA LYS A 58 3.85 2.37 42.61
C LYS A 58 3.25 1.11 41.96
N LYS A 59 1.96 0.83 42.20
CA LYS A 59 1.27 -0.32 41.59
C LYS A 59 1.23 -0.21 40.06
N HIS A 60 0.94 0.98 39.54
CA HIS A 60 0.80 1.20 38.09
C HIS A 60 2.13 1.54 37.42
N GLU A 61 3.08 2.14 38.14
CA GLU A 61 4.43 2.47 37.66
C GLU A 61 5.16 1.25 37.09
N ALA A 62 5.23 0.15 37.85
CA ALA A 62 5.93 -1.06 37.40
C ALA A 62 5.32 -1.64 36.11
N GLY A 63 3.99 -1.64 36.01
CA GLY A 63 3.28 -2.12 34.82
C GLY A 63 3.45 -1.20 33.61
N ALA A 64 3.43 0.12 33.83
CA ALA A 64 3.60 1.11 32.77
C ALA A 64 5.03 1.11 32.21
N LEU A 65 6.05 1.05 33.07
CA LEU A 65 7.45 0.97 32.65
C LEU A 65 7.73 -0.31 31.86
N ALA A 66 7.21 -1.45 32.30
CA ALA A 66 7.38 -2.72 31.59
C ALA A 66 6.71 -2.71 30.21
N LYS A 67 5.47 -2.18 30.11
CA LYS A 67 4.78 -2.04 28.82
C LYS A 67 5.51 -1.09 27.88
N ALA A 68 5.93 0.08 28.36
CA ALA A 68 6.66 1.05 27.57
C ALA A 68 8.00 0.49 27.06
N ALA A 69 8.71 -0.30 27.87
CA ALA A 69 9.93 -0.98 27.46
C ALA A 69 9.66 -2.06 26.39
N SER A 70 8.59 -2.85 26.56
CA SER A 70 8.19 -3.88 25.59
C SER A 70 7.77 -3.28 24.25
N GLU A 71 6.93 -2.24 24.25
CA GLU A 71 6.50 -1.55 23.02
C GLU A 71 7.68 -0.90 22.29
N LYS A 72 8.63 -0.33 23.04
CA LYS A 72 9.85 0.24 22.44
C LYS A 72 10.73 -0.84 21.81
N ALA A 73 10.87 -1.99 22.48
CA ALA A 73 11.63 -3.13 21.95
C ALA A 73 10.97 -3.70 20.69
N GLU A 74 9.65 -3.87 20.71
CA GLU A 74 8.88 -4.34 19.55
C GLU A 74 9.00 -3.37 18.37
N ARG A 75 8.84 -2.06 18.62
CA ARG A 75 8.99 -1.02 17.58
C ARG A 75 10.39 -1.04 16.96
N ALA A 76 11.43 -1.19 17.79
CA ALA A 76 12.81 -1.28 17.31
C ALA A 76 13.07 -2.55 16.49
N GLU A 77 12.48 -3.69 16.88
CA GLU A 77 12.58 -4.94 16.11
C GLU A 77 11.83 -4.86 14.78
N GLN A 78 10.63 -4.26 14.77
CA GLN A 78 9.88 -4.00 13.54
C GLN A 78 10.65 -3.07 12.58
N GLU A 79 11.27 -2.00 13.09
CA GLU A 79 12.16 -1.14 12.29
C GLU A 79 13.37 -1.91 11.73
N ARG A 80 14.04 -2.73 12.56
CA ARG A 80 15.19 -3.53 12.11
C ARG A 80 14.78 -4.50 10.99
N ARG A 81 13.66 -5.22 11.18
CA ARG A 81 13.12 -6.15 10.19
C ARG A 81 12.71 -5.44 8.90
N ARG A 82 12.17 -4.23 8.98
CA ARG A 82 11.83 -3.41 7.80
C ARG A 82 13.08 -2.99 7.04
N LYS A 83 14.13 -2.55 7.75
CA LYS A 83 15.40 -2.14 7.14
C LYS A 83 16.11 -3.31 6.45
N GLU A 84 16.19 -4.47 7.09
CA GLU A 84 16.80 -5.68 6.50
C GLU A 84 16.08 -6.11 5.22
N ARG A 85 14.73 -6.06 5.19
CA ARG A 85 13.95 -6.38 3.98
C ARG A 85 14.24 -5.43 2.82
N LEU A 86 14.37 -4.13 3.11
CA LEU A 86 14.66 -3.14 2.09
C LEU A 86 16.08 -3.30 1.53
N GLU A 87 17.06 -3.59 2.38
CA GLU A 87 18.44 -3.83 1.94
C GLU A 87 18.59 -5.13 1.14
N LYS A 88 17.89 -6.20 1.51
CA LYS A 88 17.84 -7.44 0.75
C LYS A 88 17.25 -7.21 -0.65
N LYS A 89 16.12 -6.49 -0.72
CA LYS A 89 15.49 -6.15 -2.00
C LYS A 89 16.40 -5.29 -2.89
N ARG A 90 17.09 -4.30 -2.32
CA ARG A 90 18.03 -3.45 -3.08
C ARG A 90 19.22 -4.24 -3.61
N LYS A 91 19.75 -5.19 -2.83
CA LYS A 91 20.83 -6.07 -3.29
C LYS A 91 20.36 -7.03 -4.38
N GLU A 92 19.16 -7.59 -4.25
CA GLU A 92 18.56 -8.43 -5.29
C GLU A 92 18.33 -7.64 -6.59
N GLU A 93 17.78 -6.42 -6.51
CA GLU A 93 17.62 -5.53 -7.66
C GLU A 93 18.96 -5.18 -8.31
N GLN A 94 20.01 -4.89 -7.53
CA GLN A 94 21.36 -4.65 -8.07
C GLN A 94 21.97 -5.88 -8.75
N VAL A 95 21.80 -7.07 -8.18
CA VAL A 95 22.31 -8.32 -8.78
C VAL A 95 21.51 -8.68 -10.04
N GLU A 96 20.21 -8.42 -10.06
CA GLU A 96 19.37 -8.58 -11.27
C GLU A 96 19.83 -7.61 -12.37
N GLU A 97 20.08 -6.36 -12.02
CA GLU A 97 20.56 -5.32 -12.95
C GLU A 97 21.96 -5.65 -13.50
N GLU A 98 22.90 -6.10 -12.65
CA GLU A 98 24.22 -6.57 -13.08
C GLU A 98 24.14 -7.82 -13.96
N LYS A 99 23.18 -8.72 -13.72
CA LYS A 99 22.95 -9.89 -14.58
C LYS A 99 22.39 -9.49 -15.94
N ILE A 100 21.43 -8.57 -15.98
CA ILE A 100 20.85 -8.05 -17.22
C ILE A 100 21.92 -7.32 -18.06
N ASP A 101 22.81 -6.56 -17.42
CA ASP A 101 23.94 -5.88 -18.08
C ASP A 101 24.98 -6.89 -18.62
N ASN A 102 25.24 -7.98 -17.89
CA ASN A 102 26.16 -9.04 -18.36
C ASN A 102 25.56 -9.92 -19.48
N ASP A 103 24.27 -10.25 -19.44
CA ASP A 103 23.60 -11.04 -20.50
C ASP A 103 23.33 -10.20 -21.77
N SER A 104 23.20 -8.88 -21.63
CA SER A 104 23.03 -7.94 -22.77
C SER A 104 24.36 -7.40 -23.31
N ARG A 105 25.50 -8.05 -22.98
CA ARG A 105 26.80 -7.69 -23.52
C ARG A 105 26.88 -8.10 -24.99
N ILE A 106 26.37 -7.25 -25.87
CA ILE A 106 26.58 -7.31 -27.32
C ILE A 106 28.10 -7.21 -27.55
N VAL A 107 28.72 -8.34 -27.84
CA VAL A 107 30.10 -8.41 -28.34
C VAL A 107 30.02 -8.01 -29.82
N GLU A 108 30.66 -6.90 -30.19
CA GLU A 108 30.80 -6.49 -31.58
C GLU A 108 31.62 -7.55 -32.33
N LEU A 109 30.94 -8.39 -33.11
CA LEU A 109 31.54 -9.18 -34.19
C LEU A 109 32.13 -8.18 -35.18
N THR A 110 33.46 -8.19 -35.32
CA THR A 110 34.19 -7.29 -36.22
C THR A 110 33.80 -7.58 -37.68
N ASP A 111 33.68 -6.53 -38.49
CA ASP A 111 33.10 -6.51 -39.85
C ASP A 111 33.60 -7.64 -40.80
N GLU A 112 34.81 -8.16 -40.60
CA GLU A 112 35.41 -9.22 -41.42
C GLU A 112 34.75 -10.60 -41.28
N GLN A 113 34.09 -10.89 -40.16
CA GLN A 113 33.41 -12.18 -39.94
C GLN A 113 31.96 -12.17 -40.44
N ALA A 114 31.31 -11.01 -40.48
CA ALA A 114 29.97 -10.84 -41.03
C ALA A 114 29.95 -11.09 -42.55
N VAL A 115 31.00 -10.66 -43.27
CA VAL A 115 31.14 -10.88 -44.72
C VAL A 115 31.23 -12.36 -45.06
N LYS A 116 32.01 -13.15 -44.29
CA LYS A 116 32.17 -14.59 -44.54
C LYS A 116 30.87 -15.38 -44.34
N LEU A 117 30.07 -15.01 -43.35
CA LEU A 117 28.78 -15.65 -43.10
C LEU A 117 27.76 -15.31 -44.21
N GLN A 118 27.81 -14.09 -44.74
CA GLN A 118 26.97 -13.65 -45.86
C GLN A 118 27.31 -14.41 -47.15
N GLU A 119 28.60 -14.56 -47.44
CA GLU A 119 29.10 -15.32 -48.60
C GLU A 119 28.68 -16.80 -48.54
N GLU A 120 28.68 -17.40 -47.35
CA GLU A 120 28.29 -18.81 -47.18
C GLU A 120 26.77 -19.01 -47.34
N ILE A 121 25.95 -18.05 -46.90
CA ILE A 121 24.49 -18.06 -47.09
C ILE A 121 24.13 -17.86 -48.57
N GLU A 122 24.79 -16.94 -49.27
CA GLU A 122 24.55 -16.67 -50.68
C GLU A 122 24.95 -17.87 -51.56
N ASN A 123 26.08 -18.51 -51.26
CA ASN A 123 26.49 -19.75 -51.94
C ASN A 123 25.50 -20.91 -51.72
N LYS A 124 24.89 -20.99 -50.54
CA LYS A 124 23.90 -22.04 -50.22
C LYS A 124 22.54 -21.78 -50.88
N LYS A 125 22.21 -20.51 -51.13
CA LYS A 125 20.99 -20.11 -51.85
C LYS A 125 21.10 -20.35 -53.37
N LEU A 126 22.29 -20.17 -53.95
CA LEU A 126 22.57 -20.42 -55.37
C LEU A 126 22.58 -21.91 -55.76
N ALA A 127 22.63 -22.83 -54.80
CA ALA A 127 22.62 -24.27 -55.05
C ALA A 127 21.22 -24.90 -55.17
N ASN A 128 20.13 -24.16 -54.89
CA ASN A 128 18.77 -24.74 -54.79
C ASN A 128 17.77 -24.26 -55.86
N ASP A 129 18.19 -23.41 -56.82
CA ASP A 129 17.32 -22.86 -57.88
C ASP A 129 17.60 -23.46 -59.27
N SER A 130 17.49 -24.78 -59.40
CA SER A 130 17.43 -25.41 -60.73
C SER A 130 16.62 -26.70 -60.73
N ALA A 131 15.30 -26.59 -60.66
CA ALA A 131 14.39 -27.63 -61.16
C ALA A 131 13.02 -27.07 -61.60
N VAL A 132 12.93 -26.89 -62.93
CA VAL A 132 11.76 -27.14 -63.78
C VAL A 132 10.66 -26.08 -63.86
N ALA A 133 10.66 -25.48 -65.05
CA ALA A 133 9.60 -24.70 -65.67
C ALA A 133 8.39 -25.53 -66.09
N GLY A 134 7.21 -24.89 -66.01
CA GLY A 134 6.22 -24.85 -67.09
C GLY A 134 5.02 -25.81 -67.01
N SER A 135 3.81 -25.27 -66.91
CA SER A 135 2.92 -25.13 -68.08
C SER A 135 1.51 -24.62 -67.73
N SER A 136 1.01 -23.75 -68.62
CA SER A 136 -0.39 -23.55 -69.04
C SER A 136 -1.26 -22.48 -68.38
N SER A 137 -1.50 -21.44 -69.20
CA SER A 137 -2.78 -20.80 -69.59
C SER A 137 -3.77 -20.35 -68.51
N ASP A 138 -4.53 -19.28 -68.68
CA ASP A 138 -4.61 -18.12 -69.58
C ASP A 138 -5.85 -17.36 -69.08
N ASN A 139 -5.93 -16.09 -69.46
CA ASN A 139 -7.14 -15.27 -69.55
C ASN A 139 -7.72 -14.65 -68.26
N ASP A 140 -8.29 -13.45 -68.26
CA ASP A 140 -8.07 -12.16 -68.95
C ASP A 140 -9.11 -11.20 -68.31
N SER A 141 -8.76 -9.91 -68.27
CA SER A 141 -9.64 -8.74 -68.24
C SER A 141 -10.59 -8.47 -67.05
N ALA A 142 -10.14 -7.55 -66.20
CA ALA A 142 -10.59 -6.15 -66.13
C ALA A 142 -12.10 -5.81 -66.22
N LYS A 143 -12.60 -5.16 -65.15
CA LYS A 143 -13.35 -3.87 -65.12
C LYS A 143 -13.67 -3.52 -63.66
N ASN A 144 -13.13 -2.45 -63.08
CA ASN A 144 -13.53 -1.03 -63.11
C ASN A 144 -14.83 -0.67 -62.35
N ASP A 145 -14.65 0.35 -61.51
CA ASP A 145 -15.60 1.33 -60.93
C ASP A 145 -16.51 1.00 -59.74
N GLU A 146 -16.08 1.57 -58.61
CA GLU A 146 -16.74 2.66 -57.84
C GLU A 146 -18.01 2.41 -56.99
N PHE A 147 -17.86 2.82 -55.72
CA PHE A 147 -18.80 3.36 -54.72
C PHE A 147 -19.53 2.47 -53.68
N GLU A 148 -19.07 2.71 -52.43
CA GLU A 148 -19.77 2.90 -51.15
C GLU A 148 -20.30 1.77 -50.24
N ASN A 149 -20.07 2.07 -48.93
CA ASN A 149 -20.63 1.51 -47.68
C ASN A 149 -20.07 0.14 -47.25
N THR A 150 -19.58 -0.10 -46.02
CA THR A 150 -19.96 0.36 -44.68
C THR A 150 -18.85 -0.02 -43.69
N ASP A 151 -18.66 0.80 -42.65
CA ASP A 151 -18.37 0.44 -41.25
C ASP A 151 -17.32 -0.65 -40.92
N SER A 152 -16.20 -0.24 -40.29
CA SER A 152 -15.43 -1.01 -39.28
C SER A 152 -14.15 -0.27 -38.85
N LYS A 153 -14.14 0.28 -37.62
CA LYS A 153 -12.92 0.46 -36.83
C LYS A 153 -13.14 -0.05 -35.40
N LYS A 154 -13.01 -1.37 -35.29
CA LYS A 154 -12.48 -2.16 -34.18
C LYS A 154 -11.02 -1.74 -33.89
N ASP A 155 -10.38 -1.91 -32.73
CA ASP A 155 -10.50 -2.74 -31.52
C ASP A 155 -9.94 -1.87 -30.35
N ASN A 156 -10.38 -1.92 -29.09
CA ASN A 156 -10.45 -3.04 -28.14
C ASN A 156 -9.07 -3.67 -27.86
N ASP A 157 -8.30 -3.09 -26.93
CA ASP A 157 -7.21 -3.81 -26.28
C ASP A 157 -7.60 -4.06 -24.82
N GLU A 158 -8.13 -5.27 -24.64
CA GLU A 158 -8.34 -5.97 -23.38
C GLU A 158 -7.00 -6.39 -22.76
N ASP A 159 -6.90 -6.13 -21.46
CA ASP A 159 -6.48 -7.05 -20.41
C ASP A 159 -5.12 -7.78 -20.51
N GLU A 160 -4.14 -7.24 -19.78
CA GLU A 160 -3.34 -8.04 -18.86
C GLU A 160 -3.87 -7.83 -17.43
N GLU A 161 -5.08 -8.32 -17.15
CA GLU A 161 -5.64 -8.38 -15.80
C GLU A 161 -4.92 -9.47 -14.99
N ASP A 162 -4.04 -9.04 -14.09
CA ASP A 162 -3.54 -9.84 -12.98
C ASP A 162 -4.71 -10.55 -12.28
N GLU A 163 -4.68 -11.88 -12.16
CA GLU A 163 -5.72 -12.71 -11.51
C GLU A 163 -6.02 -12.33 -10.03
N LYS A 164 -5.30 -11.35 -9.49
CA LYS A 164 -5.47 -10.79 -8.13
C LYS A 164 -6.33 -9.52 -8.08
N GLU A 165 -6.66 -8.92 -9.22
CA GLU A 165 -7.40 -7.64 -9.28
C GLU A 165 -8.89 -7.78 -9.58
N LYS A 166 -9.34 -8.93 -10.11
CA LYS A 166 -10.76 -9.20 -10.44
C LYS A 166 -11.75 -9.03 -9.29
N ASN A 167 -11.29 -9.04 -8.04
CA ASN A 167 -12.14 -8.87 -6.86
C ASN A 167 -12.00 -7.49 -6.19
N LYS A 168 -11.30 -6.53 -6.80
CA LYS A 168 -11.08 -5.19 -6.21
C LYS A 168 -11.88 -4.13 -6.97
N LEU A 169 -12.58 -3.27 -6.23
CA LEU A 169 -13.27 -2.12 -6.78
C LEU A 169 -12.24 -1.05 -7.19
N LYS A 170 -12.41 -0.49 -8.38
CA LYS A 170 -11.62 0.66 -8.84
C LYS A 170 -11.85 1.84 -7.87
N PRO A 171 -10.79 2.45 -7.32
CA PRO A 171 -10.94 3.61 -6.44
C PRO A 171 -11.62 4.78 -7.14
N ASN A 172 -12.41 5.55 -6.39
CA ASN A 172 -12.97 6.81 -6.87
C ASN A 172 -11.89 7.92 -6.87
N SER A 173 -12.22 9.09 -7.44
CA SER A 173 -11.27 10.22 -7.54
C SER A 173 -10.77 10.75 -6.18
N GLY A 174 -11.46 10.42 -5.09
CA GLY A 174 -11.07 10.74 -3.72
C GLY A 174 -10.36 9.60 -3.02
N ASN A 175 -9.71 8.67 -3.74
CA ASN A 175 -9.01 7.50 -3.20
C ASN A 175 -9.86 6.60 -2.27
N GLY A 176 -11.18 6.64 -2.42
CA GLY A 176 -12.11 5.80 -1.69
C GLY A 176 -12.91 4.89 -2.61
N ALA A 177 -14.13 4.53 -2.23
CA ALA A 177 -14.99 3.69 -3.04
C ALA A 177 -16.45 4.17 -3.07
N ASP A 178 -17.11 3.82 -4.16
CA ASP A 178 -18.52 4.08 -4.41
C ASP A 178 -19.31 2.79 -4.17
N MET A 179 -20.13 2.77 -3.12
CA MET A 179 -21.01 1.65 -2.78
C MET A 179 -22.47 2.02 -3.07
N PRO A 180 -23.38 1.03 -3.22
CA PRO A 180 -24.78 1.31 -3.56
C PRO A 180 -25.51 2.26 -2.61
N ASN A 181 -25.18 2.25 -1.31
CA ASN A 181 -25.90 3.01 -0.28
C ASN A 181 -25.06 4.17 0.32
N TYR A 182 -23.77 4.21 0.02
CA TYR A 182 -22.86 5.22 0.55
C TYR A 182 -21.60 5.32 -0.32
N ARG A 183 -20.99 6.48 -0.32
CA ARG A 183 -19.68 6.76 -0.94
C ARG A 183 -18.73 7.22 0.16
N TRP A 184 -17.46 6.88 0.04
CA TRP A 184 -16.44 7.46 0.90
C TRP A 184 -15.23 7.92 0.12
N THR A 185 -14.52 8.89 0.67
CA THR A 185 -13.28 9.47 0.15
C THR A 185 -12.26 9.57 1.30
N GLN A 186 -10.98 9.57 0.96
CA GLN A 186 -9.89 9.54 1.94
C GLN A 186 -8.74 10.47 1.53
N THR A 187 -8.20 11.16 2.54
CA THR A 187 -6.89 11.82 2.49
C THR A 187 -5.94 11.18 3.51
N LEU A 188 -4.71 11.67 3.63
CA LEU A 188 -3.78 11.18 4.66
C LEU A 188 -4.23 11.50 6.09
N GLY A 189 -5.09 12.52 6.26
CA GLY A 189 -5.53 13.02 7.57
C GLY A 189 -6.96 12.63 7.94
N GLU A 190 -7.83 12.35 6.96
CA GLU A 190 -9.25 12.15 7.22
C GLU A 190 -9.94 11.20 6.23
N VAL A 191 -11.13 10.74 6.60
CA VAL A 191 -12.03 9.94 5.77
C VAL A 191 -13.43 10.55 5.84
N GLU A 192 -14.02 10.86 4.70
CA GLU A 192 -15.37 11.38 4.59
C GLU A 192 -16.33 10.29 4.08
N VAL A 193 -17.50 10.15 4.71
CA VAL A 193 -18.52 9.17 4.32
C VAL A 193 -19.85 9.88 4.04
N SER A 194 -20.37 9.69 2.84
CA SER A 194 -21.66 10.23 2.38
C SER A 194 -22.65 9.08 2.17
N ALA A 195 -23.73 9.02 2.95
CA ALA A 195 -24.77 7.99 2.83
C ALA A 195 -26.11 8.61 2.41
N LEU A 196 -26.84 7.90 1.53
CA LEU A 196 -28.19 8.29 1.15
C LEU A 196 -29.16 7.89 2.26
N CYS A 197 -29.90 8.85 2.82
CA CYS A 197 -30.93 8.58 3.81
C CYS A 197 -32.30 8.44 3.11
N PRO A 198 -32.91 7.25 3.08
CA PRO A 198 -34.26 7.11 2.54
C PRO A 198 -35.26 7.80 3.47
N TYR A 199 -35.97 8.80 2.95
CA TYR A 199 -37.15 9.36 3.61
C TYR A 199 -38.29 8.34 3.54
N ASN A 200 -38.69 7.79 4.70
CA ASN A 200 -39.96 7.08 4.81
C ASN A 200 -41.09 8.11 4.99
N ILE A 201 -41.98 8.21 4.00
CA ILE A 201 -43.25 8.96 4.06
C ILE A 201 -44.36 7.99 4.47
#